data_AF-A0A812QHX8-F1
#
_entry.id   AF-A0A812QHX8-F1
#
_cell.length_a   1.000
_cell.length_b   1.000
_cell.length_c   1.000
_cell.angle_alpha   90.00
_cell.angle_beta   90.00
_cell.angle_gamma   90.00
#
_symmetry.space_group_name_H-M   'P 1'
#
loop_
_entity.id
_entity.type
_entity.pdbx_description
1 polymer ?
#
loop_
_entity_poly.entity_id
_entity_poly.type
_entity_poly.pdbx_seq_one_letter_code
_entity_poly.pdbx_strand_id
1 'polypeptide(L)'
;VKAICVEVPQASSGDVVRAFNKCLAQDAGGKLAPFDPASLRYASIVGSHTNQAFRAIRFNAAHPDGKHTVDGRLSMEKLAVIDPAWHTAISQGILWTVISHQVTEEFPQYAPLAQAAGNAAGQIASVEHELQLARKVNLAIERVMRQSGQTQVSYLQVSGDILRSRPPNASSLPGIYSFVLKFGGGTGPDAFLQLTERHIRSHGYVNRTLGADLWQALAMELKSKTQHAPFRHMMIKLGLCGPERILTVTDVKRILTSKDGLQKIAEAEAMILQIAKLLKLVVKEHQAFLTEMSQLEIQAAALVLQKHKFVKYDSLPALCNDFLTNMASQSMGLRSFFISPGMASLRLYSEDGTMATSARVTDLGFEKGMKVFRKHDSVVATIDKILPDHIHLLLEDGSLSRVSSDSFVAGQWKKHVVKPHAVSFDEWRNFSPVNSNELYVSSAKGAVQGAMLQQYKAFKHEAALQVFLKPSKDGQVSQTFAAHTLKLPCGTPRLDVRPMEDTVFYNAIQVAHVIVPDDSPCALLASSHAGPEG
;
A
#
# COMPACT_ATOMS: atom_id res chain seq x y z
N VAL A 1 -13.23 14.45 -15.49
CA VAL A 1 -12.75 13.08 -15.79
C VAL A 1 -13.83 12.39 -16.62
N LYS A 2 -13.50 11.76 -17.76
CA LYS A 2 -14.48 10.99 -18.56
C LYS A 2 -14.75 9.64 -17.90
N ALA A 3 -16.02 9.22 -17.83
CA ALA A 3 -16.40 7.92 -17.29
C ALA A 3 -16.10 6.82 -18.31
N ILE A 4 -15.50 5.71 -17.86
CA ILE A 4 -15.08 4.60 -18.74
C ILE A 4 -15.58 3.29 -18.15
N CYS A 5 -16.21 2.46 -18.97
CA CYS A 5 -16.63 1.11 -18.62
C CYS A 5 -16.17 0.11 -19.68
N VAL A 6 -16.06 -1.16 -19.27
CA VAL A 6 -15.75 -2.28 -20.17
C VAL A 6 -16.97 -3.18 -20.29
N GLU A 7 -17.20 -3.69 -21.49
CA GLU A 7 -18.18 -4.76 -21.74
C GLU A 7 -17.87 -6.00 -20.91
N VAL A 8 -18.89 -6.58 -20.29
CA VAL A 8 -18.76 -7.85 -19.58
C VAL A 8 -19.22 -8.96 -20.52
N PRO A 9 -18.35 -9.90 -20.90
CA PRO A 9 -18.73 -11.04 -21.73
C PRO A 9 -19.90 -11.79 -21.12
N GLN A 10 -20.84 -12.24 -21.94
CA GLN A 10 -21.95 -13.07 -21.46
C GLN A 10 -21.50 -14.49 -21.11
N ALA A 11 -20.42 -14.96 -21.75
CA ALA A 11 -19.77 -16.23 -21.51
C ALA A 11 -19.08 -16.31 -20.13
N SER A 12 -18.56 -17.48 -19.78
CA SER A 12 -17.93 -17.75 -18.48
C SER A 12 -16.73 -16.84 -18.16
N SER A 13 -16.10 -16.21 -19.15
CA SER A 13 -15.05 -15.20 -18.94
C SER A 13 -15.56 -13.97 -18.18
N GLY A 14 -16.85 -13.66 -18.23
CA GLY A 14 -17.48 -12.58 -17.46
C GLY A 14 -17.85 -12.95 -16.02
N ASP A 15 -17.84 -14.23 -15.65
CA ASP A 15 -18.37 -14.68 -14.36
C ASP A 15 -17.56 -14.18 -13.17
N VAL A 16 -16.25 -13.99 -13.34
CA VAL A 16 -15.38 -13.40 -12.32
C VAL A 16 -15.82 -11.98 -11.98
N VAL A 17 -16.18 -11.18 -12.99
CA VAL A 17 -16.63 -9.79 -12.81
C VAL A 17 -18.01 -9.75 -12.16
N ARG A 18 -18.91 -10.64 -12.55
CA ARG A 18 -20.25 -10.80 -11.94
C ARG A 18 -20.14 -11.22 -10.48
N ALA A 19 -19.33 -12.24 -10.18
CA ALA A 19 -19.10 -12.73 -8.83
C ALA A 19 -18.50 -11.64 -7.94
N PHE A 20 -17.51 -10.89 -8.44
CA PHE A 20 -16.93 -9.76 -7.72
C PHE A 20 -17.98 -8.71 -7.34
N ASN A 21 -18.82 -8.29 -8.29
CA ASN A 21 -19.85 -7.27 -8.03
C ASN A 21 -20.96 -7.78 -7.10
N LYS A 22 -21.31 -9.08 -7.18
CA LYS A 22 -22.25 -9.73 -6.26
C LYS A 22 -21.72 -9.71 -4.84
N CYS A 23 -20.47 -10.15 -4.63
CA CYS A 23 -19.82 -10.11 -3.34
C CYS A 23 -19.71 -8.66 -2.82
N LEU A 24 -19.35 -7.71 -3.69
CA LEU A 24 -19.24 -6.30 -3.31
C LEU A 24 -20.55 -5.72 -2.76
N ALA A 25 -21.68 -6.01 -3.42
CA ALA A 25 -22.99 -5.53 -2.97
C ALA A 25 -23.43 -6.22 -1.68
N GLN A 26 -23.19 -7.53 -1.54
CA GLN A 26 -23.50 -8.29 -0.32
C GLN A 26 -22.67 -7.80 0.87
N ASP A 27 -21.38 -7.59 0.67
CA ASP A 27 -20.43 -7.17 1.71
C ASP A 27 -20.69 -5.74 2.21
N ALA A 28 -21.35 -4.92 1.39
CA ALA A 28 -21.69 -3.57 1.76
C ALA A 28 -22.78 -3.46 2.84
N GLY A 29 -23.43 -4.57 3.23
CA GLY A 29 -24.41 -4.58 4.32
C GLY A 29 -25.58 -3.61 4.10
N GLY A 30 -26.08 -3.51 2.86
CA GLY A 30 -27.18 -2.62 2.49
C GLY A 30 -26.80 -1.16 2.20
N LYS A 31 -25.50 -0.81 2.26
CA LYS A 31 -24.99 0.53 1.90
C LYS A 31 -24.83 0.74 0.40
N LEU A 32 -24.89 -0.33 -0.39
CA LEU A 32 -24.89 -0.29 -1.86
C LEU A 32 -26.20 -0.80 -2.41
N ALA A 33 -26.51 -0.38 -3.64
CA ALA A 33 -27.64 -0.90 -4.38
C ALA A 33 -27.53 -2.44 -4.55
N PRO A 34 -28.66 -3.17 -4.48
CA PRO A 34 -28.71 -4.58 -4.84
C PRO A 34 -28.09 -4.84 -6.22
N PHE A 35 -27.51 -6.02 -6.39
CA PHE A 35 -26.84 -6.42 -7.62
C PHE A 35 -27.44 -7.71 -8.16
N ASP A 36 -27.92 -7.64 -9.41
CA ASP A 36 -28.31 -8.79 -10.20
C ASP A 36 -27.18 -9.16 -11.18
N PRO A 37 -26.53 -10.34 -11.02
CA PRO A 37 -25.51 -10.82 -11.94
C PRO A 37 -26.00 -10.96 -13.39
N ALA A 38 -27.26 -11.30 -13.61
CA ALA A 38 -27.82 -11.53 -14.94
C ALA A 38 -27.96 -10.23 -15.74
N SER A 39 -28.11 -9.09 -15.06
CA SER A 39 -28.30 -7.79 -15.70
C SER A 39 -26.98 -7.07 -16.05
N LEU A 40 -25.81 -7.59 -15.65
CA LEU A 40 -24.54 -6.90 -15.83
C LEU A 40 -24.05 -6.97 -17.29
N ARG A 41 -24.13 -5.84 -18.00
CA ARG A 41 -23.57 -5.67 -19.35
C ARG A 41 -22.24 -4.93 -19.38
N TYR A 42 -22.02 -4.00 -18.45
CA TYR A 42 -20.83 -3.16 -18.40
C TYR A 42 -20.31 -3.02 -16.98
N ALA A 43 -18.99 -3.08 -16.81
CA ALA A 43 -18.31 -2.83 -15.54
C ALA A 43 -17.56 -1.49 -15.61
N SER A 44 -17.82 -0.60 -14.66
CA SER A 44 -17.15 0.70 -14.56
C SER A 44 -15.68 0.53 -14.17
N ILE A 45 -14.77 1.21 -14.88
CA ILE A 45 -13.32 1.25 -14.60
C ILE A 45 -12.91 2.65 -14.10
N VAL A 46 -13.38 3.71 -14.77
CA VAL A 46 -13.17 5.11 -14.36
C VAL A 46 -14.51 5.73 -14.01
N GLY A 47 -14.61 6.35 -12.83
CA GLY A 47 -15.87 6.89 -12.30
C GLY A 47 -16.73 5.87 -11.55
N SER A 48 -16.14 4.76 -11.09
CA SER A 48 -16.85 3.70 -10.36
C SER A 48 -17.51 4.18 -9.06
N HIS A 49 -16.87 5.09 -8.31
CA HIS A 49 -17.45 5.70 -7.11
C HIS A 49 -18.69 6.54 -7.43
N THR A 50 -18.64 7.37 -8.48
CA THR A 50 -19.79 8.14 -8.95
C THR A 50 -20.92 7.22 -9.38
N ASN A 51 -20.60 6.16 -10.14
CA ASN A 51 -21.59 5.15 -10.52
C ASN A 51 -22.24 4.48 -9.29
N GLN A 52 -21.46 4.14 -8.28
CA GLN A 52 -22.00 3.58 -7.04
C GLN A 52 -22.86 4.58 -6.27
N ALA A 53 -22.46 5.85 -6.19
CA ALA A 53 -23.26 6.89 -5.55
C ALA A 53 -24.61 7.07 -6.28
N PHE A 54 -24.59 7.13 -7.61
CA PHE A 54 -25.80 7.20 -8.43
C PHE A 54 -26.73 6.02 -8.17
N ARG A 55 -26.18 4.80 -8.17
CA ARG A 55 -26.95 3.58 -7.87
C ARG A 55 -27.49 3.59 -6.44
N ALA A 56 -26.70 3.97 -5.46
CA ALA A 56 -27.11 3.99 -4.05
C ALA A 56 -28.26 4.97 -3.80
N ILE A 57 -28.19 6.18 -4.39
CA ILE A 57 -29.26 7.17 -4.32
C ILE A 57 -30.52 6.66 -5.03
N ARG A 58 -30.38 6.13 -6.25
CA ARG A 58 -31.50 5.60 -7.04
C ARG A 58 -32.23 4.42 -6.37
N PHE A 59 -31.53 3.67 -5.51
CA PHE A 59 -32.08 2.55 -4.74
C PHE A 59 -32.45 2.91 -3.29
N ASN A 60 -32.41 4.19 -2.91
CA ASN A 60 -32.72 4.63 -1.55
C ASN A 60 -31.92 3.87 -0.48
N ALA A 61 -30.61 3.71 -0.71
CA ALA A 61 -29.70 3.02 0.20
C ALA A 61 -29.66 3.71 1.58
N ALA A 62 -29.42 2.93 2.63
CA ALA A 62 -29.33 3.45 3.99
C ALA A 62 -28.12 4.38 4.13
N HIS A 63 -28.31 5.54 4.77
CA HIS A 63 -27.25 6.53 4.94
C HIS A 63 -27.44 7.31 6.26
N PRO A 64 -26.36 7.59 7.02
CA PRO A 64 -26.49 8.20 8.35
C PRO A 64 -26.75 9.70 8.34
N ASP A 65 -26.50 10.39 7.21
CA ASP A 65 -26.67 11.85 7.12
C ASP A 65 -28.12 12.24 6.81
N GLY A 66 -28.77 12.91 7.77
CA GLY A 66 -30.13 13.45 7.65
C GLY A 66 -30.32 14.50 6.54
N LYS A 67 -29.23 15.14 6.09
CA LYS A 67 -29.29 16.15 5.02
C LYS A 67 -29.73 15.56 3.68
N HIS A 68 -29.32 14.33 3.40
CA HIS A 68 -29.56 13.64 2.13
C HIS A 68 -30.62 12.54 2.22
N THR A 69 -31.21 12.33 3.40
CA THR A 69 -32.07 11.17 3.66
C THR A 69 -33.49 11.53 4.14
N VAL A 70 -34.44 10.66 3.80
CA VAL A 70 -35.79 10.60 4.39
C VAL A 70 -35.87 9.23 5.07
N ASP A 71 -36.22 9.20 6.35
CA ASP A 71 -36.25 7.97 7.18
C ASP A 71 -34.96 7.15 7.14
N GLY A 72 -33.81 7.84 7.15
CA GLY A 72 -32.48 7.20 7.14
C GLY A 72 -32.06 6.60 5.78
N ARG A 73 -32.80 6.88 4.70
CA ARG A 73 -32.52 6.41 3.35
C ARG A 73 -32.32 7.57 2.38
N LEU A 74 -31.38 7.43 1.45
CA LEU A 74 -31.12 8.46 0.43
C LEU A 74 -32.41 8.76 -0.36
N SER A 75 -32.67 10.04 -0.64
CA SER A 75 -33.89 10.49 -1.33
C SER A 75 -33.54 11.27 -2.60
N MET A 76 -34.13 10.85 -3.71
CA MET A 76 -34.05 11.56 -5.00
C MET A 76 -34.76 12.92 -4.93
N GLU A 77 -35.85 13.01 -4.17
CA GLU A 77 -36.63 14.23 -3.98
C GLU A 77 -35.81 15.29 -3.24
N LYS A 78 -35.12 14.91 -2.15
CA LYS A 78 -34.18 15.80 -1.47
C LYS A 78 -33.02 16.19 -2.37
N LEU A 79 -32.48 15.24 -3.14
CA LEU A 79 -31.40 15.55 -4.09
C LEU A 79 -31.83 16.55 -5.15
N ALA A 80 -33.06 16.48 -5.67
CA ALA A 80 -33.59 17.42 -6.65
C ALA A 80 -33.54 18.88 -6.18
N VAL A 81 -33.68 19.10 -4.87
CA VAL A 81 -33.60 20.44 -4.26
C VAL A 81 -32.14 20.84 -3.99
N ILE A 82 -31.32 19.92 -3.49
CA ILE A 82 -29.95 20.21 -3.05
C ILE A 82 -28.96 20.30 -4.22
N ASP A 83 -29.08 19.40 -5.19
CA ASP A 83 -28.24 19.31 -6.38
C ASP A 83 -29.07 18.84 -7.60
N PRO A 84 -29.77 19.78 -8.27
CA PRO A 84 -30.58 19.47 -9.46
C PRO A 84 -29.77 18.84 -10.60
N ALA A 85 -28.47 19.14 -10.70
CA ALA A 85 -27.60 18.59 -11.74
C ALA A 85 -27.32 17.10 -11.51
N TRP A 86 -27.00 16.71 -10.27
CA TRP A 86 -26.87 15.29 -9.89
C TRP A 86 -28.19 14.54 -10.03
N HIS A 87 -29.30 15.15 -9.61
CA HIS A 87 -30.63 14.55 -9.81
C HIS A 87 -30.89 14.25 -11.29
N THR A 88 -30.59 15.21 -12.17
CA THR A 88 -30.75 15.05 -13.63
C THR A 88 -29.84 13.95 -14.16
N ALA A 89 -28.56 13.92 -13.76
CA ALA A 89 -27.60 12.90 -14.16
C ALA A 89 -28.01 11.47 -13.75
N ILE A 90 -28.60 11.30 -12.57
CA ILE A 90 -29.08 9.99 -12.09
C ILE A 90 -30.38 9.58 -12.80
N SER A 91 -31.26 10.55 -13.05
CA SER A 91 -32.58 10.31 -13.66
C SER A 91 -32.46 9.99 -15.15
N GLN A 92 -31.70 10.80 -15.88
CA GLN A 92 -31.54 10.71 -17.34
C GLN A 92 -30.36 9.82 -17.76
N GLY A 93 -29.44 9.54 -16.84
CA GLY A 93 -28.19 8.84 -17.13
C GLY A 93 -27.09 9.79 -17.59
N ILE A 94 -25.88 9.25 -17.70
CA ILE A 94 -24.70 9.97 -18.19
C ILE A 94 -24.03 9.16 -19.29
N LEU A 95 -23.26 9.83 -20.14
CA LEU A 95 -22.50 9.17 -21.20
C LEU A 95 -21.25 8.50 -20.64
N TRP A 96 -21.03 7.25 -21.04
CA TRP A 96 -19.84 6.45 -20.72
C TRP A 96 -19.09 6.11 -21.99
N THR A 97 -17.77 6.18 -21.95
CA THR A 97 -16.94 5.52 -22.97
C THR A 97 -16.96 4.02 -22.71
N VAL A 98 -17.50 3.26 -23.66
CA VAL A 98 -17.53 1.80 -23.60
C VAL A 98 -16.30 1.25 -24.32
N ILE A 99 -15.58 0.37 -23.64
CA ILE A 99 -14.44 -0.37 -24.18
C ILE A 99 -14.85 -1.83 -24.35
N SER A 100 -14.55 -2.39 -25.53
CA SER A 100 -14.83 -3.80 -25.82
C SER A 100 -14.04 -4.71 -24.87
N HIS A 101 -14.67 -5.80 -24.44
CA HIS A 101 -14.01 -6.82 -23.61
C HIS A 101 -12.77 -7.42 -24.28
N GLN A 102 -12.74 -7.46 -25.62
CA GLN A 102 -11.62 -7.96 -26.40
C GLN A 102 -10.34 -7.16 -26.13
N VAL A 103 -10.46 -5.85 -25.87
CA VAL A 103 -9.31 -5.00 -25.51
C VAL A 103 -8.72 -5.43 -24.18
N THR A 104 -9.55 -5.83 -23.21
CA THR A 104 -9.07 -6.30 -21.91
C THR A 104 -8.56 -7.75 -21.93
N GLU A 105 -9.00 -8.54 -22.91
CA GLU A 105 -8.45 -9.89 -23.16
C GLU A 105 -7.07 -9.79 -23.82
N GLU A 106 -6.93 -8.96 -24.86
CA GLU A 106 -5.65 -8.73 -25.55
C GLU A 106 -4.64 -7.93 -24.70
N PHE A 107 -5.13 -6.95 -23.94
CA PHE A 107 -4.31 -6.10 -23.08
C PHE A 107 -4.81 -6.14 -21.62
N PRO A 108 -4.45 -7.18 -20.85
CA PRO A 108 -4.91 -7.34 -19.45
C PRO A 108 -4.57 -6.17 -18.51
N GLN A 109 -3.55 -5.36 -18.87
CA GLN A 109 -3.14 -4.18 -18.10
C GLN A 109 -3.96 -2.92 -18.41
N TYR A 110 -4.83 -2.94 -19.43
CA TYR A 110 -5.62 -1.77 -19.81
C TYR A 110 -6.49 -1.27 -18.65
N ALA A 111 -7.28 -2.16 -18.04
CA ALA A 111 -8.19 -1.80 -16.95
C ALA A 111 -7.47 -1.15 -15.74
N PRO A 112 -6.42 -1.75 -15.16
CA PRO A 112 -5.71 -1.12 -14.05
C PRO A 112 -5.01 0.19 -14.45
N LEU A 113 -4.50 0.30 -15.68
CA LEU A 113 -3.88 1.53 -16.18
C LEU A 113 -4.91 2.66 -16.36
N ALA A 114 -6.04 2.37 -17.00
CA ALA A 114 -7.13 3.33 -17.20
C ALA A 114 -7.70 3.81 -15.86
N GLN A 115 -7.88 2.90 -14.90
CA GLN A 115 -8.30 3.25 -13.54
C GLN A 115 -7.27 4.14 -12.84
N ALA A 116 -5.98 3.80 -12.93
CA ALA A 116 -4.91 4.62 -12.34
C ALA A 116 -4.86 6.03 -12.95
N ALA A 117 -4.97 6.14 -14.29
CA ALA A 117 -5.00 7.41 -15.00
C ALA A 117 -6.24 8.24 -14.65
N GLY A 118 -7.42 7.62 -14.60
CA GLY A 118 -8.67 8.27 -14.23
C GLY A 118 -8.66 8.78 -12.79
N ASN A 119 -8.04 8.03 -11.87
CA ASN A 119 -7.89 8.42 -10.48
C ASN A 119 -6.84 9.51 -10.29
N ALA A 120 -5.77 9.56 -11.09
CA ALA A 120 -4.74 10.60 -10.99
C ALA A 120 -5.33 12.02 -11.11
N ALA A 121 -6.40 12.20 -11.89
CA ALA A 121 -7.11 13.47 -12.02
C ALA A 121 -8.15 13.74 -10.91
N GLY A 122 -8.64 12.70 -10.21
CA GLY A 122 -9.67 12.77 -9.17
C GLY A 122 -9.15 12.88 -7.72
N GLN A 123 -7.82 12.83 -7.53
CA GLN A 123 -7.14 12.84 -6.22
C GLN A 123 -7.34 14.13 -5.38
N ILE A 124 -8.09 15.11 -5.90
CA ILE A 124 -8.51 16.30 -5.14
C ILE A 124 -9.78 16.01 -4.31
N ALA A 125 -10.60 15.01 -4.67
CA ALA A 125 -11.95 14.84 -4.13
C ALA A 125 -12.22 13.58 -3.29
N SER A 126 -11.37 12.54 -3.33
CA SER A 126 -11.54 11.33 -2.51
C SER A 126 -10.20 10.79 -2.00
N VAL A 127 -10.04 10.74 -0.68
CA VAL A 127 -8.83 10.28 -0.01
C VAL A 127 -8.75 8.76 -0.13
N GLU A 128 -7.81 8.24 -0.92
CA GLU A 128 -7.48 6.81 -0.91
C GLU A 128 -7.07 6.38 0.51
N HIS A 129 -7.79 5.40 1.06
CA HIS A 129 -7.61 4.93 2.45
C HIS A 129 -6.40 3.99 2.58
N GLU A 130 -5.76 3.94 3.75
CA GLU A 130 -4.53 3.17 3.99
C GLU A 130 -4.68 1.64 3.74
N LEU A 131 -5.87 1.07 3.93
CA LEU A 131 -6.15 -0.33 3.59
C LEU A 131 -6.20 -0.60 2.08
N GLN A 132 -6.64 0.38 1.29
CA GLN A 132 -6.58 0.27 -0.17
C GLN A 132 -5.11 0.24 -0.62
N LEU A 133 -4.26 1.01 0.04
CA LEU A 133 -2.81 0.97 -0.14
C LEU A 133 -2.23 -0.40 0.28
N ALA A 134 -2.69 -0.97 1.40
CA ALA A 134 -2.30 -2.31 1.83
C ALA A 134 -2.70 -3.41 0.82
N ARG A 135 -3.89 -3.33 0.22
CA ARG A 135 -4.32 -4.23 -0.86
C ARG A 135 -3.43 -4.09 -2.10
N LYS A 136 -3.11 -2.85 -2.51
CA LYS A 136 -2.19 -2.60 -3.63
C LYS A 136 -0.82 -3.23 -3.39
N VAL A 137 -0.29 -3.09 -2.16
CA VAL A 137 0.95 -3.77 -1.74
C VAL A 137 0.82 -5.28 -1.88
N ASN A 138 -0.25 -5.89 -1.36
CA ASN A 138 -0.43 -7.35 -1.40
C ASN A 138 -0.45 -7.88 -2.85
N LEU A 139 -1.18 -7.20 -3.73
CA LEU A 139 -1.27 -7.54 -5.16
C LEU A 139 0.06 -7.31 -5.89
N ALA A 140 0.81 -6.26 -5.54
CA ALA A 140 2.11 -5.99 -6.13
C ALA A 140 3.14 -7.05 -5.74
N ILE A 141 3.16 -7.46 -4.47
CA ILE A 141 4.02 -8.54 -3.99
C ILE A 141 3.69 -9.86 -4.71
N GLU A 142 2.41 -10.23 -4.78
CA GLU A 142 1.97 -11.44 -5.48
C GLU A 142 2.37 -11.43 -6.96
N ARG A 143 2.23 -10.29 -7.63
CA ARG A 143 2.63 -10.13 -9.03
C ARG A 143 4.14 -10.36 -9.20
N VAL A 144 4.97 -9.71 -8.39
CA VAL A 144 6.42 -9.88 -8.46
C VAL A 144 6.79 -11.35 -8.23
N MET A 145 6.26 -11.97 -7.18
CA MET A 145 6.53 -13.39 -6.88
C MET A 145 6.15 -14.33 -8.02
N ARG A 146 4.99 -14.10 -8.67
CA ARG A 146 4.54 -14.92 -9.81
C ARG A 146 5.41 -14.72 -11.06
N GLN A 147 5.83 -13.49 -11.33
CA GLN A 147 6.55 -13.17 -12.56
C GLN A 147 8.03 -13.52 -12.50
N SER A 148 8.68 -13.31 -11.36
CA SER A 148 10.11 -13.56 -11.20
C SER A 148 10.44 -14.93 -10.61
N GLY A 149 9.44 -15.66 -10.12
CA GLY A 149 9.64 -16.89 -9.33
C GLY A 149 10.34 -16.65 -7.99
N GLN A 150 10.54 -15.39 -7.59
CA GLN A 150 11.21 -15.05 -6.34
C GLN A 150 10.33 -15.35 -5.14
N THR A 151 10.94 -15.86 -4.09
CA THR A 151 10.30 -16.08 -2.78
C THR A 151 10.39 -14.84 -1.88
N GLN A 152 11.14 -13.81 -2.30
CA GLN A 152 11.28 -12.55 -1.60
C GLN A 152 11.01 -11.39 -2.54
N VAL A 153 10.35 -10.37 -1.99
CA VAL A 153 10.09 -9.10 -2.65
C VAL A 153 10.69 -8.01 -1.78
N SER A 154 11.31 -7.02 -2.40
CA SER A 154 11.86 -5.84 -1.75
C SER A 154 10.92 -4.64 -1.93
N TYR A 155 11.02 -3.68 -1.02
CA TYR A 155 10.22 -2.45 -1.08
C TYR A 155 10.43 -1.71 -2.41
N LEU A 156 11.67 -1.67 -2.92
CA LEU A 156 12.01 -0.98 -4.16
C LEU A 156 11.32 -1.59 -5.38
N GLN A 157 11.09 -2.91 -5.39
CA GLN A 157 10.42 -3.61 -6.50
C GLN A 157 8.93 -3.27 -6.61
N VAL A 158 8.27 -2.87 -5.51
CA VAL A 158 6.82 -2.60 -5.50
C VAL A 158 6.47 -1.13 -5.32
N SER A 159 7.34 -0.35 -4.68
CA SER A 159 7.04 1.03 -4.31
C SER A 159 6.90 1.95 -5.52
N GLY A 160 7.72 1.79 -6.56
CA GLY A 160 7.61 2.57 -7.80
C GLY A 160 6.22 2.47 -8.42
N ASP A 161 5.72 1.24 -8.58
CA ASP A 161 4.39 0.96 -9.14
C ASP A 161 3.25 1.58 -8.35
N ILE A 162 3.34 1.50 -7.03
CA ILE A 162 2.30 2.00 -6.14
C ILE A 162 2.33 3.54 -6.09
N LEU A 163 3.52 4.12 -5.97
CA LEU A 163 3.74 5.56 -5.85
C LEU A 163 3.51 6.32 -7.16
N ARG A 164 3.48 5.65 -8.32
CA ARG A 164 3.04 6.25 -9.60
C ARG A 164 1.67 6.93 -9.48
N SER A 165 0.78 6.38 -8.66
CA SER A 165 -0.55 6.95 -8.40
C SER A 165 -0.57 8.13 -7.42
N ARG A 166 0.59 8.50 -6.86
CA ARG A 166 0.78 9.55 -5.83
C ARG A 166 -0.27 9.46 -4.70
N PRO A 167 -0.35 8.31 -4.00
CA PRO A 167 -1.37 8.12 -2.97
C PRO A 167 -1.22 9.15 -1.83
N PRO A 168 -2.33 9.65 -1.24
CA PRO A 168 -2.30 10.68 -0.19
C PRO A 168 -1.59 10.18 1.08
N ASN A 169 -1.68 8.87 1.35
CA ASN A 169 -1.03 8.20 2.47
C ASN A 169 0.32 7.56 2.09
N ALA A 170 1.04 8.13 1.12
CA ALA A 170 2.34 7.62 0.66
C ALA A 170 3.37 7.49 1.79
N SER A 171 3.31 8.35 2.81
CA SER A 171 4.20 8.29 3.99
C SER A 171 4.00 7.01 4.81
N SER A 172 2.81 6.43 4.82
CA SER A 172 2.51 5.16 5.50
C SER A 172 2.97 3.93 4.72
N LEU A 173 3.32 4.08 3.42
CA LEU A 173 3.63 2.96 2.53
C LEU A 173 4.75 2.04 3.05
N PRO A 174 5.88 2.52 3.61
CA PRO A 174 6.93 1.63 4.12
C PRO A 174 6.46 0.74 5.28
N GLY A 175 5.66 1.30 6.20
CA GLY A 175 5.07 0.59 7.32
C GLY A 175 4.02 -0.43 6.86
N ILE A 176 3.13 -0.02 5.95
CA ILE A 176 2.12 -0.88 5.33
C ILE A 176 2.79 -2.02 4.56
N TYR A 177 3.82 -1.72 3.77
CA TYR A 177 4.61 -2.73 3.06
C TYR A 177 5.14 -3.80 4.01
N SER A 178 5.82 -3.35 5.07
CA SER A 178 6.41 -4.24 6.06
C SER A 178 5.34 -5.06 6.78
N PHE A 179 4.18 -4.46 7.07
CA PHE A 179 3.05 -5.14 7.69
C PHE A 179 2.48 -6.23 6.78
N VAL A 180 2.15 -5.89 5.53
CA VAL A 180 1.52 -6.82 4.58
C VAL A 180 2.45 -7.99 4.27
N LEU A 181 3.73 -7.72 4.02
CA LEU A 181 4.73 -8.75 3.76
C LEU A 181 4.84 -9.76 4.92
N LYS A 182 4.76 -9.28 6.16
CA LYS A 182 4.97 -10.12 7.35
C LYS A 182 3.69 -10.77 7.86
N PHE A 183 2.58 -10.04 7.84
CA PHE A 183 1.36 -10.38 8.58
C PHE A 183 0.10 -10.44 7.70
N GLY A 184 0.19 -10.17 6.40
CA GLY A 184 -0.98 -10.12 5.51
C GLY A 184 -1.75 -11.45 5.37
N GLY A 185 -1.11 -12.58 5.66
CA GLY A 185 -1.76 -13.90 5.66
C GLY A 185 -2.05 -14.49 4.28
N GLY A 186 -1.40 -13.98 3.22
CA GLY A 186 -1.56 -14.44 1.84
C GLY A 186 -2.54 -13.62 1.00
N THR A 187 -2.95 -14.18 -0.14
CA THR A 187 -3.84 -13.52 -1.13
C THR A 187 -5.20 -14.20 -1.27
N GLY A 188 -5.39 -15.36 -0.62
CA GLY A 188 -6.66 -16.07 -0.61
C GLY A 188 -7.80 -15.30 0.07
N PRO A 189 -9.06 -15.71 -0.14
CA PRO A 189 -10.23 -15.06 0.45
C PRO A 189 -10.23 -15.09 1.99
N ASP A 190 -9.60 -16.11 2.59
CA ASP A 190 -9.47 -16.29 4.04
C ASP A 190 -8.19 -15.68 4.62
N ALA A 191 -7.41 -14.96 3.81
CA ALA A 191 -6.21 -14.27 4.29
C ALA A 191 -6.57 -13.18 5.31
N PHE A 192 -5.73 -13.00 6.34
CA PHE A 192 -5.98 -12.02 7.41
C PHE A 192 -6.24 -10.62 6.88
N LEU A 193 -5.49 -10.16 5.87
CA LEU A 193 -5.69 -8.85 5.26
C LEU A 193 -7.05 -8.73 4.56
N GLN A 194 -7.49 -9.78 3.85
CA GLN A 194 -8.79 -9.81 3.19
C GLN A 194 -9.94 -9.74 4.21
N LEU A 195 -9.86 -10.52 5.28
CA LEU A 195 -10.87 -10.53 6.35
C LEU A 195 -10.94 -9.19 7.08
N THR A 196 -9.78 -8.59 7.38
CA THR A 196 -9.70 -7.25 8.00
C THR A 196 -10.28 -6.17 7.09
N GLU A 197 -9.93 -6.17 5.82
CA GLU A 197 -10.44 -5.17 4.89
C GLU A 197 -11.95 -5.31 4.66
N ARG A 198 -12.46 -6.53 4.54
CA ARG A 198 -13.90 -6.79 4.40
C ARG A 198 -14.67 -6.15 5.55
N HIS A 199 -14.26 -6.43 6.78
CA HIS A 199 -14.93 -5.88 7.97
C HIS A 199 -14.87 -4.34 8.00
N ILE A 200 -13.70 -3.76 7.73
CA ILE A 200 -13.49 -2.31 7.82
C ILE A 200 -14.21 -1.58 6.68
N ARG A 201 -14.38 -2.20 5.51
CA ARG A 201 -15.21 -1.63 4.45
C ARG A 201 -16.67 -1.46 4.88
N SER A 202 -17.18 -2.42 5.66
CA SER A 202 -18.58 -2.43 6.10
C SER A 202 -18.79 -1.57 7.36
N HIS A 203 -17.80 -1.47 8.27
CA HIS A 203 -17.97 -0.88 9.60
C HIS A 203 -17.02 0.29 9.92
N GLY A 204 -15.98 0.50 9.10
CA GLY A 204 -14.95 1.49 9.34
C GLY A 204 -15.38 2.91 8.99
N TYR A 205 -14.64 3.88 9.52
CA TYR A 205 -14.83 5.30 9.22
C TYR A 205 -14.02 5.71 7.99
N VAL A 206 -14.68 6.27 6.98
CA VAL A 206 -14.14 6.54 5.63
C VAL A 206 -12.85 7.39 5.63
N ASN A 207 -12.72 8.34 6.56
CA ASN A 207 -11.58 9.26 6.65
C ASN A 207 -10.59 8.93 7.78
N ARG A 208 -10.75 7.78 8.44
CA ARG A 208 -9.85 7.38 9.53
C ARG A 208 -8.52 6.91 8.95
N THR A 209 -7.43 7.30 9.59
CA THR A 209 -6.10 6.78 9.26
C THR A 209 -5.38 6.37 10.53
N LEU A 210 -4.48 5.40 10.42
CA LEU A 210 -3.59 4.96 11.49
C LEU A 210 -2.29 5.78 11.48
N GLY A 211 -1.82 6.17 10.29
CA GLY A 211 -0.60 6.95 10.11
C GLY A 211 0.68 6.09 10.14
N ALA A 212 1.76 6.67 9.62
CA ALA A 212 3.02 5.96 9.35
C ALA A 212 3.62 5.29 10.59
N ASP A 213 3.70 5.99 11.72
CA ASP A 213 4.30 5.48 12.94
C ASP A 213 3.54 4.28 13.52
N LEU A 214 2.21 4.29 13.41
CA LEU A 214 1.38 3.21 13.92
C LEU A 214 1.50 1.97 13.04
N TRP A 215 1.51 2.14 11.71
CA TRP A 215 1.82 1.05 10.78
C TRP A 215 3.21 0.46 11.02
N GLN A 216 4.20 1.30 11.30
CA GLN A 216 5.55 0.83 11.61
C GLN A 216 5.62 0.07 12.93
N ALA A 217 4.90 0.51 13.96
CA ALA A 217 4.78 -0.24 15.22
C ALA A 217 4.06 -1.58 15.02
N LEU A 218 2.99 -1.60 14.21
CA LEU A 218 2.25 -2.81 13.85
C LEU A 218 3.08 -3.77 12.98
N ALA A 219 4.11 -3.29 12.27
CA ALA A 219 5.00 -4.10 11.44
C ALA A 219 6.25 -4.63 12.18
N MET A 220 6.41 -4.29 13.46
CA MET A 220 7.55 -4.71 14.30
C MET A 220 7.59 -6.23 14.46
N GLU A 221 8.76 -6.84 14.29
CA GLU A 221 8.96 -8.28 14.54
C GLU A 221 9.25 -8.59 16.00
N LEU A 222 8.73 -9.73 16.45
CA LEU A 222 9.01 -10.26 17.78
C LEU A 222 10.17 -11.25 17.71
N LYS A 223 10.98 -11.29 18.77
CA LYS A 223 12.03 -12.32 18.91
C LYS A 223 11.45 -13.74 19.08
N SER A 224 10.19 -13.85 19.48
CA SER A 224 9.46 -15.12 19.65
C SER A 224 9.18 -15.82 18.31
N LYS A 225 8.85 -17.13 18.37
CA LYS A 225 8.29 -17.86 17.22
C LYS A 225 6.88 -17.35 16.88
N THR A 226 6.10 -16.99 17.89
CA THR A 226 4.75 -16.45 17.73
C THR A 226 4.84 -14.96 17.43
N GLN A 227 4.30 -14.54 16.28
CA GLN A 227 4.31 -13.14 15.85
C GLN A 227 2.98 -12.41 16.14
N HIS A 228 1.97 -13.15 16.61
CA HIS A 228 0.63 -12.65 16.95
C HIS A 228 -0.01 -11.87 15.80
N ALA A 229 0.04 -12.44 14.59
CA ALA A 229 -0.58 -11.85 13.41
C ALA A 229 -2.10 -11.64 13.58
N PRO A 230 -2.88 -12.61 14.12
CA PRO A 230 -4.30 -12.38 14.40
C PRO A 230 -4.54 -11.13 15.26
N PHE A 231 -3.83 -10.99 16.38
CA PHE A 231 -4.01 -9.85 17.28
C PHE A 231 -3.66 -8.51 16.64
N ARG A 232 -2.64 -8.48 15.76
CA ARG A 232 -2.32 -7.26 14.99
C ARG A 232 -3.45 -6.85 14.05
N HIS A 233 -4.12 -7.81 13.43
CA HIS A 233 -5.31 -7.55 12.61
C HIS A 233 -6.49 -7.08 13.45
N MET A 234 -6.66 -7.60 14.67
CA MET A 234 -7.66 -7.11 15.64
C MET A 234 -7.38 -5.65 16.03
N MET A 235 -6.10 -5.27 16.25
CA MET A 235 -5.71 -3.88 16.51
C MET A 235 -6.00 -2.96 15.31
N ILE A 236 -5.77 -3.40 14.07
CA ILE A 236 -6.15 -2.62 12.87
C ILE A 236 -7.66 -2.38 12.83
N LYS A 237 -8.47 -3.42 13.08
CA LYS A 237 -9.93 -3.30 13.16
C LYS A 237 -10.33 -2.32 14.26
N LEU A 238 -9.74 -2.42 15.45
CA LEU A 238 -9.99 -1.48 16.55
C LEU A 238 -9.65 -0.03 16.19
N GLY A 239 -8.50 0.21 15.56
CA GLY A 239 -8.05 1.56 15.20
C GLY A 239 -8.89 2.22 14.09
N LEU A 240 -9.50 1.42 13.21
CA LEU A 240 -10.25 1.92 12.05
C LEU A 240 -11.78 1.89 12.23
N CYS A 241 -12.31 1.02 13.10
CA CYS A 241 -13.73 0.91 13.42
C CYS A 241 -14.10 1.46 14.81
N GLY A 242 -13.12 1.57 15.72
CA GLY A 242 -13.35 2.08 17.07
C GLY A 242 -13.40 3.62 17.16
N PRO A 243 -13.57 4.15 18.38
CA PRO A 243 -13.49 5.58 18.66
C PRO A 243 -12.19 6.20 18.17
N GLU A 244 -12.24 7.49 17.84
CA GLU A 244 -11.08 8.24 17.39
C GLU A 244 -9.90 8.13 18.38
N ARG A 245 -8.70 7.84 17.86
CA ARG A 245 -7.45 7.73 18.64
C ARG A 245 -7.50 6.69 19.77
N ILE A 246 -8.41 5.70 19.69
CA ILE A 246 -8.47 4.63 20.69
C ILE A 246 -7.18 3.81 20.76
N LEU A 247 -6.51 3.64 19.61
CA LEU A 247 -5.25 2.93 19.47
C LEU A 247 -4.10 3.92 19.22
N THR A 248 -3.03 3.81 20.01
CA THR A 248 -1.83 4.65 19.89
C THR A 248 -0.58 3.81 19.63
N VAL A 249 0.49 4.45 19.16
CA VAL A 249 1.81 3.81 18.98
C VAL A 249 2.33 3.22 20.29
N THR A 250 2.11 3.92 21.41
CA THR A 250 2.50 3.47 22.74
C THR A 250 1.76 2.20 23.15
N ASP A 251 0.45 2.12 22.86
CA ASP A 251 -0.34 0.91 23.12
C ASP A 251 0.25 -0.31 22.40
N VAL A 252 0.51 -0.17 21.10
CA VAL A 252 1.07 -1.23 20.25
C VAL A 252 2.45 -1.65 20.73
N LYS A 253 3.36 -0.69 20.97
CA LYS A 253 4.72 -0.99 21.44
C LYS A 253 4.72 -1.63 22.81
N ARG A 254 3.89 -1.17 23.75
CA ARG A 254 3.81 -1.71 25.12
C ARG A 254 3.30 -3.14 25.12
N ILE A 255 2.22 -3.44 24.40
CA ILE A 255 1.63 -4.78 24.43
C ILE A 255 2.52 -5.81 23.71
N LEU A 256 3.20 -5.40 22.64
CA LEU A 256 4.05 -6.29 21.85
C LEU A 256 5.46 -6.50 22.43
N THR A 257 5.91 -5.67 23.37
CA THR A 257 7.25 -5.81 23.99
C THR A 257 7.22 -6.36 25.41
N SER A 258 6.09 -6.24 26.13
CA SER A 258 5.97 -6.72 27.50
C SER A 258 5.62 -8.22 27.56
N LYS A 259 6.25 -8.96 28.49
CA LYS A 259 5.97 -10.39 28.69
C LYS A 259 4.50 -10.63 29.09
N ASP A 260 3.98 -9.81 30.01
CA ASP A 260 2.58 -9.82 30.42
C ASP A 260 1.63 -9.50 29.25
N GLY A 261 1.98 -8.50 28.42
CA GLY A 261 1.21 -8.17 27.23
C GLY A 261 1.15 -9.32 26.22
N LEU A 262 2.28 -9.95 25.94
CA LEU A 262 2.34 -11.11 25.03
C LEU A 262 1.55 -12.31 25.56
N GLN A 263 1.54 -12.54 26.88
CA GLN A 263 0.71 -13.58 27.48
C GLN A 263 -0.78 -13.29 27.29
N LYS A 264 -1.23 -12.06 27.57
CA LYS A 264 -2.64 -11.65 27.36
C LYS A 264 -3.06 -11.73 25.90
N ILE A 265 -2.15 -11.42 24.98
CA ILE A 265 -2.39 -11.59 23.54
C ILE A 265 -2.60 -13.07 23.21
N ALA A 266 -1.71 -13.95 23.67
CA ALA A 266 -1.81 -15.39 23.42
C ALA A 266 -3.12 -15.98 23.96
N GLU A 267 -3.54 -15.56 25.16
CA GLU A 267 -4.81 -15.96 25.76
C GLU A 267 -6.02 -15.49 24.92
N ALA A 268 -6.00 -14.24 24.44
CA ALA A 268 -7.06 -13.72 23.57
C ALA A 268 -7.13 -14.45 22.22
N GLU A 269 -5.99 -14.67 21.56
CA GLU A 269 -5.93 -15.40 20.28
C GLU A 269 -6.43 -16.84 20.44
N ALA A 270 -6.01 -17.54 21.50
CA ALA A 270 -6.45 -18.90 21.77
C ALA A 270 -7.97 -18.98 22.00
N MET A 271 -8.53 -18.05 22.75
CA MET A 271 -9.97 -18.02 23.05
C MET A 271 -10.80 -17.71 21.81
N ILE A 272 -10.40 -16.71 21.01
CA ILE A 272 -11.07 -16.36 19.76
C ILE A 272 -11.02 -17.53 18.77
N LEU A 273 -9.87 -18.22 18.68
CA LEU A 273 -9.74 -19.39 17.81
C LEU A 273 -10.68 -20.53 18.25
N GLN A 274 -10.78 -20.79 19.55
CA GLN A 274 -11.70 -21.80 20.07
C GLN A 274 -13.15 -21.45 19.73
N ILE A 275 -13.56 -20.19 19.90
CA ILE A 275 -14.90 -19.71 19.55
C ILE A 275 -15.14 -19.83 18.04
N ALA A 276 -14.18 -19.42 17.22
CA ALA A 276 -14.28 -19.54 15.76
C ALA A 276 -14.46 -21.01 15.34
N LYS A 277 -13.72 -21.93 15.96
CA LYS A 277 -13.86 -23.38 15.70
C LYS A 277 -15.23 -23.91 16.10
N LEU A 278 -15.73 -23.53 17.28
CA LEU A 278 -17.05 -23.94 17.76
C LEU A 278 -18.17 -23.39 16.87
N LEU A 279 -18.12 -22.12 16.51
CA LEU A 279 -19.16 -21.47 15.71
C LEU A 279 -19.13 -21.88 14.24
N LYS A 280 -17.97 -22.21 13.66
CA LYS A 280 -17.89 -22.82 12.32
C LYS A 280 -18.73 -24.10 12.20
N LEU A 281 -18.98 -24.82 13.31
CA LEU A 281 -19.80 -26.03 13.32
C LEU A 281 -21.31 -25.75 13.36
N VAL A 282 -21.71 -24.53 13.75
CA VAL A 282 -23.09 -24.20 14.11
C VAL A 282 -23.70 -23.12 13.19
N VAL A 283 -22.90 -22.16 12.74
CA VAL A 283 -23.38 -21.00 11.98
C VAL A 283 -23.44 -21.30 10.48
N LYS A 284 -24.64 -21.14 9.90
CA LYS A 284 -24.92 -21.38 8.47
C LYS A 284 -24.56 -20.19 7.58
N GLU A 285 -24.86 -18.98 8.03
CA GLU A 285 -24.62 -17.77 7.25
C GLU A 285 -23.20 -17.25 7.51
N HIS A 286 -22.31 -17.54 6.56
CA HIS A 286 -20.90 -17.18 6.63
C HIS A 286 -20.67 -15.66 6.82
N GLN A 287 -21.56 -14.80 6.32
CA GLN A 287 -21.37 -13.34 6.40
C GLN A 287 -21.74 -12.72 7.73
N ALA A 288 -22.89 -13.10 8.29
CA ALA A 288 -23.27 -12.68 9.63
C ALA A 288 -22.22 -13.16 10.65
N PHE A 289 -21.75 -14.41 10.51
CA PHE A 289 -20.67 -14.98 11.30
C PHE A 289 -19.39 -14.13 11.29
N LEU A 290 -18.87 -13.82 10.11
CA LEU A 290 -17.62 -13.06 9.98
C LEU A 290 -17.72 -11.64 10.57
N THR A 291 -18.91 -11.04 10.49
CA THR A 291 -19.18 -9.71 11.05
C THR A 291 -19.16 -9.74 12.57
N GLU A 292 -19.89 -10.67 13.18
CA GLU A 292 -19.96 -10.85 14.63
C GLU A 292 -18.60 -11.25 15.22
N MET A 293 -17.87 -12.16 14.55
CA MET A 293 -16.51 -12.51 14.96
C MET A 293 -15.56 -11.31 14.95
N SER A 294 -15.68 -10.43 13.96
CA SER A 294 -14.86 -9.22 13.91
C SER A 294 -15.21 -8.21 15.01
N GLN A 295 -16.46 -8.19 15.49
CA GLN A 295 -16.84 -7.38 16.65
C GLN A 295 -16.26 -7.94 17.95
N LEU A 296 -16.33 -9.26 18.13
CA LEU A 296 -15.66 -9.94 19.24
C LEU A 296 -14.16 -9.62 19.24
N GLU A 297 -13.52 -9.69 18.08
CA GLU A 297 -12.11 -9.36 17.91
C GLU A 297 -11.76 -7.93 18.33
N ILE A 298 -12.56 -6.94 17.92
CA ILE A 298 -12.37 -5.54 18.30
C ILE A 298 -12.48 -5.36 19.82
N GLN A 299 -13.49 -5.98 20.44
CA GLN A 299 -13.71 -5.88 21.89
C GLN A 299 -12.63 -6.60 22.68
N ALA A 300 -12.16 -7.75 22.21
CA ALA A 300 -11.05 -8.48 22.82
C ALA A 300 -9.73 -7.69 22.73
N ALA A 301 -9.43 -7.08 21.58
CA ALA A 301 -8.26 -6.21 21.44
C ALA A 301 -8.34 -5.02 22.39
N ALA A 302 -9.50 -4.37 22.47
CA ALA A 302 -9.71 -3.24 23.37
C ALA A 302 -9.56 -3.64 24.84
N LEU A 303 -10.03 -4.84 25.23
CA LEU A 303 -9.89 -5.37 26.58
C LEU A 303 -8.42 -5.65 26.93
N VAL A 304 -7.70 -6.34 26.05
CA VAL A 304 -6.26 -6.64 26.23
C VAL A 304 -5.44 -5.34 26.30
N LEU A 305 -5.84 -4.31 25.54
CA LEU A 305 -5.24 -2.97 25.57
C LEU A 305 -5.75 -2.08 26.72
N GLN A 306 -6.57 -2.62 27.63
CA GLN A 306 -7.12 -1.93 28.81
C GLN A 306 -7.93 -0.67 28.47
N LYS A 307 -8.69 -0.71 27.38
CA LYS A 307 -9.58 0.37 26.94
C LYS A 307 -10.96 0.23 27.59
N HIS A 308 -11.00 0.21 28.93
CA HIS A 308 -12.20 -0.06 29.74
C HIS A 308 -13.37 0.91 29.49
N LYS A 309 -13.10 2.13 29.00
CA LYS A 309 -14.16 3.07 28.60
C LYS A 309 -14.94 2.64 27.35
N PHE A 310 -14.37 1.72 26.57
CA PHE A 310 -14.95 1.22 25.32
C PHE A 310 -15.54 -0.18 25.46
N VAL A 311 -15.02 -0.99 26.39
CA VAL A 311 -15.44 -2.38 26.58
C VAL A 311 -16.20 -2.51 27.89
N LYS A 312 -17.43 -3.05 27.83
CA LYS A 312 -18.32 -3.24 28.99
C LYS A 312 -17.93 -4.41 29.92
N TYR A 313 -16.89 -5.17 29.56
CA TYR A 313 -16.48 -6.39 30.25
C TYR A 313 -15.14 -6.21 30.93
N ASP A 314 -14.97 -6.90 32.05
CA ASP A 314 -13.74 -6.87 32.84
C ASP A 314 -12.79 -8.03 32.50
N SER A 315 -13.25 -9.04 31.75
CA SER A 315 -12.46 -10.22 31.40
C SER A 315 -12.84 -10.84 30.05
N LEU A 316 -11.85 -11.51 29.41
CA LEU A 316 -12.06 -12.22 28.14
C LEU A 316 -13.11 -13.33 28.26
N PRO A 317 -13.14 -14.16 29.33
CA PRO A 317 -14.20 -15.13 29.54
C PRO A 317 -15.61 -14.50 29.59
N ALA A 318 -15.77 -13.36 30.27
CA ALA A 318 -17.06 -12.68 30.37
C ALA A 318 -17.54 -12.17 28.99
N LEU A 319 -16.64 -11.54 28.24
CA LEU A 319 -16.89 -11.11 26.86
C LEU A 319 -17.32 -12.29 25.97
N CYS A 320 -16.57 -13.38 26.03
CA CYS A 320 -16.80 -14.55 25.18
C CYS A 320 -18.10 -15.30 25.54
N ASN A 321 -18.43 -15.37 26.84
CA ASN A 321 -19.67 -15.98 27.29
C ASN A 321 -20.91 -15.20 26.84
N ASP A 322 -20.89 -13.86 26.96
CA ASP A 322 -21.99 -13.01 26.45
C ASP A 322 -22.13 -13.16 24.93
N PHE A 323 -21.01 -13.15 24.21
CA PHE A 323 -20.99 -13.36 22.76
C PHE A 323 -21.62 -14.70 22.35
N LEU A 324 -21.20 -15.81 22.97
CA LEU A 324 -21.75 -17.13 22.68
C LEU A 324 -23.23 -17.24 23.04
N THR A 325 -23.66 -16.63 24.14
CA THR A 325 -25.07 -16.62 24.57
C THR A 325 -25.94 -15.86 23.55
N ASN A 326 -25.45 -14.73 23.06
CA ASN A 326 -26.14 -13.94 22.04
C ASN A 326 -26.17 -14.62 20.66
N MET A 327 -25.13 -15.39 20.31
CA MET A 327 -25.11 -16.16 19.06
C MET A 327 -25.99 -17.42 19.12
N ALA A 328 -26.08 -18.07 20.29
CA ALA A 328 -26.92 -19.26 20.49
C ALA A 328 -28.41 -18.93 20.39
N SER A 329 -28.85 -17.75 20.83
CA SER A 329 -30.24 -17.32 20.69
C SER A 329 -30.64 -17.03 19.24
N GLN A 330 -29.68 -16.87 18.32
CA GLN A 330 -29.91 -16.53 16.91
C GLN A 330 -29.82 -17.73 15.94
N SER A 331 -29.27 -18.89 16.34
CA SER A 331 -28.93 -19.99 15.40
C SER A 331 -29.57 -21.34 15.74
N MET A 332 -30.82 -21.57 15.33
CA MET A 332 -31.39 -22.94 15.25
C MET A 332 -31.50 -23.43 13.80
N GLY A 333 -30.67 -24.42 13.47
CA GLY A 333 -30.82 -25.31 12.32
C GLY A 333 -29.46 -25.72 11.74
N LEU A 334 -29.23 -27.03 11.51
CA LEU A 334 -27.94 -27.63 11.13
C LEU A 334 -27.93 -28.28 9.73
N ARG A 335 -26.77 -28.26 9.02
CA ARG A 335 -26.03 -29.40 8.39
C ARG A 335 -24.98 -28.98 7.31
N SER A 336 -23.71 -29.37 7.56
CA SER A 336 -22.59 -29.96 6.75
C SER A 336 -22.31 -29.59 5.26
N PHE A 337 -21.05 -29.17 4.92
CA PHE A 337 -20.02 -29.97 4.17
C PHE A 337 -18.78 -29.19 3.60
N PHE A 338 -17.66 -29.94 3.49
CA PHE A 338 -16.44 -29.92 2.62
C PHE A 338 -15.59 -28.67 2.28
N ILE A 339 -14.25 -28.87 2.30
CA ILE A 339 -13.22 -27.97 1.71
C ILE A 339 -12.26 -28.79 0.84
N SER A 340 -11.88 -28.24 -0.32
CA SER A 340 -10.82 -28.73 -1.22
C SER A 340 -9.61 -27.78 -1.20
N PRO A 341 -8.36 -28.24 -1.43
CA PRO A 341 -7.15 -27.45 -1.19
C PRO A 341 -6.46 -26.92 -2.46
N GLY A 342 -5.73 -25.79 -2.30
CA GLY A 342 -4.72 -25.27 -3.23
C GLY A 342 -4.69 -23.73 -3.23
N MET A 343 -3.59 -23.00 -3.43
CA MET A 343 -2.17 -23.29 -3.68
C MET A 343 -1.37 -21.97 -3.47
N ALA A 344 -0.07 -22.09 -3.14
CA ALA A 344 1.06 -21.12 -3.18
C ALA A 344 0.91 -19.70 -2.56
N SER A 345 1.68 -19.38 -1.50
CA SER A 345 1.59 -18.08 -0.81
C SER A 345 2.87 -17.63 -0.08
N LEU A 346 3.01 -16.30 0.02
CA LEU A 346 3.47 -15.48 1.16
C LEU A 346 3.33 -16.17 2.54
N ARG A 347 4.13 -15.77 3.55
CA ARG A 347 4.19 -16.36 4.91
C ARG A 347 2.82 -16.89 5.34
N LEU A 348 2.66 -18.21 5.24
CA LEU A 348 1.43 -18.88 5.65
C LEU A 348 1.48 -19.07 7.16
N TYR A 349 0.37 -18.80 7.82
CA TYR A 349 0.17 -19.12 9.22
C TYR A 349 -0.84 -20.25 9.32
N SER A 350 -0.61 -21.21 10.21
CA SER A 350 -1.65 -22.18 10.60
C SER A 350 -2.77 -21.47 11.37
N GLU A 351 -3.88 -22.19 11.59
CA GLU A 351 -5.06 -21.65 12.27
C GLU A 351 -4.77 -21.07 13.67
N ASP A 352 -3.66 -21.47 14.30
CA ASP A 352 -3.18 -21.00 15.60
C ASP A 352 -2.20 -19.80 15.53
N GLY A 353 -1.96 -19.24 14.33
CA GLY A 353 -1.06 -18.11 14.15
C GLY A 353 0.43 -18.46 14.22
N THR A 354 0.80 -19.75 14.18
CA THR A 354 2.19 -20.18 14.02
C THR A 354 2.58 -20.26 12.53
N MET A 355 3.84 -20.00 12.18
CA MET A 355 4.27 -19.96 10.78
C MET A 355 4.36 -21.38 10.17
N ALA A 356 3.69 -21.60 9.05
CA ALA A 356 3.61 -22.89 8.36
C ALA A 356 4.81 -23.18 7.43
N THR A 357 5.63 -22.17 7.07
CA THR A 357 6.80 -22.34 6.19
C THR A 357 8.06 -21.63 6.68
N SER A 358 9.22 -22.21 6.38
CA SER A 358 10.54 -21.89 6.93
C SER A 358 11.27 -20.72 6.26
N ALA A 359 10.63 -19.56 6.22
CA ALA A 359 11.21 -18.34 5.63
C ALA A 359 12.19 -17.59 6.55
N ARG A 360 12.28 -17.90 7.85
CA ARG A 360 12.94 -17.00 8.83
C ARG A 360 14.47 -16.87 8.68
N VAL A 361 15.17 -17.95 8.32
CA VAL A 361 16.64 -17.94 8.19
C VAL A 361 17.07 -17.31 6.87
N THR A 362 16.35 -17.63 5.80
CA THR A 362 16.48 -16.99 4.48
C THR A 362 16.09 -15.52 4.49
N ASP A 363 15.09 -15.11 5.28
CA ASP A 363 14.69 -13.70 5.46
C ASP A 363 15.73 -12.86 6.21
N LEU A 364 16.54 -13.48 7.07
CA LEU A 364 17.73 -12.84 7.67
C LEU A 364 18.89 -12.72 6.64
N GLY A 365 18.63 -13.15 5.40
CA GLY A 365 19.53 -13.08 4.26
C GLY A 365 20.58 -14.19 4.24
N PHE A 366 20.37 -15.31 4.95
CA PHE A 366 21.25 -16.48 4.87
C PHE A 366 20.79 -17.43 3.78
N GLU A 367 21.70 -17.85 2.91
CA GLU A 367 21.40 -18.73 1.78
C GLU A 367 22.31 -19.96 1.76
N LYS A 368 21.90 -21.01 1.05
CA LYS A 368 22.77 -22.16 0.77
C LYS A 368 24.05 -21.68 0.09
N GLY A 369 25.20 -22.18 0.53
CA GLY A 369 26.53 -21.81 0.04
C GLY A 369 27.15 -20.60 0.75
N MET A 370 26.42 -19.88 1.60
CA MET A 370 27.01 -18.77 2.36
C MET A 370 27.91 -19.26 3.49
N LYS A 371 29.08 -18.63 3.63
CA LYS A 371 29.92 -18.77 4.82
C LYS A 371 29.33 -18.00 6.00
N VAL A 372 29.26 -18.66 7.14
CA VAL A 372 28.71 -18.14 8.38
C VAL A 372 29.68 -18.37 9.53
N PHE A 373 29.66 -17.44 10.47
CA PHE A 373 30.58 -17.41 11.60
C PHE A 373 29.80 -17.31 12.91
N ARG A 374 30.19 -18.12 13.89
CA ARG A 374 29.65 -18.11 15.24
C ARG A 374 30.67 -17.55 16.21
N LYS A 375 30.31 -16.46 16.89
CA LYS A 375 31.26 -15.66 17.69
C LYS A 375 31.72 -16.35 18.98
N HIS A 376 30.89 -17.19 19.59
CA HIS A 376 31.19 -17.71 20.93
C HIS A 376 32.28 -18.78 20.93
N ASP A 377 32.44 -19.50 19.83
CA ASP A 377 33.39 -20.60 19.65
C ASP A 377 34.26 -20.45 18.39
N SER A 378 34.16 -19.30 17.73
CA SER A 378 34.90 -18.95 16.50
C SER A 378 34.71 -19.93 15.34
N VAL A 379 33.61 -20.68 15.33
CA VAL A 379 33.34 -21.67 14.27
C VAL A 379 32.96 -20.96 12.97
N VAL A 380 33.66 -21.33 11.90
CA VAL A 380 33.31 -20.96 10.51
C VAL A 380 32.72 -22.18 9.83
N ALA A 381 31.61 -22.00 9.14
CA ALA A 381 30.95 -23.06 8.40
C ALA A 381 30.29 -22.53 7.13
N THR A 382 29.96 -23.41 6.21
CA THR A 382 29.20 -23.11 4.99
C THR A 382 27.81 -23.71 5.12
N ILE A 383 26.76 -22.96 4.78
CA ILE A 383 25.40 -23.50 4.80
C ILE A 383 25.22 -24.52 3.66
N ASP A 384 25.04 -25.79 3.99
CA ASP A 384 24.79 -26.84 3.00
C ASP A 384 23.28 -26.97 2.69
N LYS A 385 22.45 -26.99 3.73
CA LYS A 385 20.99 -27.14 3.58
C LYS A 385 20.23 -26.41 4.67
N ILE A 386 19.14 -25.75 4.30
CA ILE A 386 18.23 -25.07 5.23
C ILE A 386 16.93 -25.89 5.29
N LEU A 387 16.60 -26.41 6.48
CA LEU A 387 15.37 -27.14 6.77
C LEU A 387 14.55 -26.36 7.82
N PRO A 388 13.26 -26.70 8.03
CA PRO A 388 12.38 -25.88 8.87
C PRO A 388 12.82 -25.72 10.33
N ASP A 389 13.29 -26.79 10.93
CA ASP A 389 13.67 -26.89 12.34
C ASP A 389 15.20 -26.85 12.55
N HIS A 390 15.99 -27.10 11.50
CA HIS A 390 17.44 -27.19 11.59
C HIS A 390 18.15 -26.83 10.28
N ILE A 391 19.43 -26.49 10.37
CA ILE A 391 20.30 -26.15 9.25
C ILE A 391 21.46 -27.13 9.27
N HIS A 392 21.83 -27.63 8.09
CA HIS A 392 23.04 -28.43 7.89
C HIS A 392 24.16 -27.48 7.49
N LEU A 393 25.23 -27.51 8.27
CA LEU A 393 26.43 -26.73 8.07
C LEU A 393 27.58 -27.66 7.70
N LEU A 394 28.32 -27.31 6.66
CA LEU A 394 29.58 -27.93 6.31
C LEU A 394 30.70 -27.16 7.03
N LEU A 395 31.35 -27.81 7.99
CA LEU A 395 32.50 -27.26 8.72
C LEU A 395 33.75 -27.27 7.83
N GLU A 396 34.78 -26.50 8.19
CA GLU A 396 36.02 -26.41 7.40
C GLU A 396 36.79 -27.73 7.32
N ASP A 397 36.57 -28.64 8.27
CA ASP A 397 37.12 -30.01 8.27
C ASP A 397 36.35 -30.98 7.34
N GLY A 398 35.33 -30.48 6.64
CA GLY A 398 34.48 -31.27 5.74
C GLY A 398 33.36 -32.04 6.44
N SER A 399 33.22 -31.93 7.76
CA SER A 399 32.15 -32.59 8.51
C SER A 399 30.82 -31.83 8.42
N LEU A 400 29.71 -32.58 8.45
CA LEU A 400 28.35 -32.05 8.44
C LEU A 400 27.82 -31.90 9.88
N SER A 401 27.52 -30.66 10.26
CA SER A 401 26.96 -30.31 11.56
C SER A 401 25.49 -29.90 11.44
N ARG A 402 24.65 -30.47 12.30
CA ARG A 402 23.22 -30.11 12.40
C ARG A 402 23.04 -29.10 13.53
N VAL A 403 22.53 -27.92 13.19
CA VAL A 403 22.24 -26.85 14.17
C VAL A 403 20.80 -26.38 14.06
N SER A 404 20.21 -25.92 15.17
CA SER A 404 18.83 -25.43 15.17
C SER A 404 18.69 -24.16 14.33
N SER A 405 17.59 -24.04 13.57
CA SER A 405 17.24 -22.81 12.84
C SER A 405 17.09 -21.61 13.80
N ASP A 406 16.69 -21.85 15.05
CA ASP A 406 16.56 -20.82 16.09
C ASP A 406 17.90 -20.16 16.47
N SER A 407 19.03 -20.88 16.34
CA SER A 407 20.35 -20.32 16.63
C SER A 407 20.72 -19.17 15.67
N PHE A 408 20.27 -19.24 14.42
CA PHE A 408 20.45 -18.19 13.42
C PHE A 408 19.53 -17.00 13.70
N VAL A 409 18.26 -17.29 14.04
CA VAL A 409 17.27 -16.26 14.39
C VAL A 409 17.67 -15.50 15.65
N ALA A 410 18.28 -16.18 16.63
CA ALA A 410 18.80 -15.57 17.84
C ALA A 410 20.10 -14.75 17.61
N GLY A 411 20.61 -14.69 16.37
CA GLY A 411 21.80 -13.92 16.01
C GLY A 411 23.12 -14.54 16.49
N GLN A 412 23.12 -15.84 16.82
CA GLN A 412 24.33 -16.56 17.21
C GLN A 412 25.27 -16.77 16.02
N TRP A 413 24.70 -16.90 14.82
CA TRP A 413 25.41 -16.98 13.55
C TRP A 413 25.33 -15.66 12.80
N LYS A 414 26.44 -15.24 12.21
CA LYS A 414 26.54 -14.03 11.39
C LYS A 414 27.11 -14.36 10.03
N LYS A 415 26.76 -13.56 9.02
CA LYS A 415 27.37 -13.64 7.69
C LYS A 415 28.87 -13.42 7.80
N HIS A 416 29.65 -14.38 7.32
CA HIS A 416 31.09 -14.24 7.27
C HIS A 416 31.48 -13.62 5.92
N VAL A 417 31.64 -12.30 5.91
CA VAL A 417 32.19 -11.59 4.75
C VAL A 417 33.70 -11.67 4.85
N VAL A 418 34.33 -12.48 4.00
CA VAL A 418 35.78 -12.46 3.83
C VAL A 418 36.13 -11.08 3.28
N LYS A 419 36.93 -10.30 4.01
CA LYS A 419 37.41 -9.01 3.50
C LYS A 419 38.23 -9.30 2.24
N PRO A 420 37.85 -8.75 1.06
CA PRO A 420 38.66 -8.93 -0.13
C PRO A 420 40.06 -8.34 0.13
N HIS A 421 41.08 -8.99 -0.41
CA HIS A 421 42.43 -8.43 -0.40
C HIS A 421 42.44 -7.11 -1.15
N ALA A 422 43.25 -6.15 -0.68
CA ALA A 422 43.39 -4.86 -1.34
C ALA A 422 43.85 -5.09 -2.80
N VAL A 423 42.99 -4.74 -3.74
CA VAL A 423 43.31 -4.77 -5.17
C VAL A 423 43.98 -3.44 -5.49
N SER A 424 45.23 -3.49 -5.97
CA SER A 424 45.87 -2.35 -6.61
C SER A 424 45.13 -2.07 -7.92
N PHE A 425 44.66 -0.84 -8.12
CA PHE A 425 44.10 -0.42 -9.39
C PHE A 425 45.20 0.24 -10.21
N ASP A 426 45.54 -0.33 -11.36
CA ASP A 426 46.59 0.21 -12.24
C ASP A 426 46.18 1.53 -12.91
N GLU A 427 44.88 1.84 -12.97
CA GLU A 427 44.34 3.04 -13.61
C GLU A 427 43.38 3.84 -12.71
N TRP A 428 43.88 4.39 -11.60
CA TRP A 428 43.14 5.34 -10.74
C TRP A 428 42.49 6.50 -11.51
N ARG A 429 43.06 6.89 -12.66
CA ARG A 429 42.55 7.97 -13.52
C ARG A 429 41.09 7.75 -13.94
N ASN A 430 40.64 6.52 -14.11
CA ASN A 430 39.25 6.22 -14.48
C ASN A 430 38.26 6.51 -13.35
N PHE A 431 38.74 6.61 -12.11
CA PHE A 431 37.97 7.00 -10.92
C PHE A 431 38.29 8.42 -10.45
N SER A 432 39.09 9.17 -11.22
CA SER A 432 39.41 10.56 -10.91
C SER A 432 38.14 11.40 -10.93
N PRO A 433 38.02 12.43 -10.07
CA PRO A 433 36.87 13.35 -10.06
C PRO A 433 36.55 13.94 -11.43
N VAL A 434 37.54 14.10 -12.31
CA VAL A 434 37.37 14.62 -13.67
C VAL A 434 36.51 13.72 -14.57
N ASN A 435 36.39 12.43 -14.26
CA ASN A 435 35.55 11.48 -15.00
C ASN A 435 34.25 11.16 -14.24
N SER A 436 33.96 11.88 -13.15
CA SER A 436 32.76 11.65 -12.35
C SER A 436 31.55 12.36 -12.95
N ASN A 437 30.58 11.58 -13.41
CA ASN A 437 29.26 12.08 -13.82
C ASN A 437 28.59 12.96 -12.75
N GLU A 438 28.80 12.62 -11.47
CA GLU A 438 28.26 13.39 -10.35
C GLU A 438 28.90 14.79 -10.26
N LEU A 439 30.21 14.90 -10.53
CA LEU A 439 30.91 16.18 -10.57
C LEU A 439 30.44 17.03 -11.76
N TYR A 440 30.25 16.43 -12.94
CA TYR A 440 29.73 17.13 -14.12
C TYR A 440 28.33 17.69 -13.88
N VAL A 441 27.40 16.87 -13.37
CA VAL A 441 26.03 17.32 -13.05
C VAL A 441 26.03 18.42 -11.99
N SER A 442 26.89 18.30 -10.98
CA SER A 442 27.02 19.31 -9.92
C SER A 442 27.58 20.63 -10.47
N SER A 443 28.55 20.56 -11.38
CA SER A 443 29.14 21.74 -12.04
C SER A 443 28.12 22.44 -12.94
N ALA A 444 27.33 21.67 -13.71
CA ALA A 444 26.26 22.19 -14.55
C ALA A 444 25.16 22.87 -13.71
N LYS A 445 24.76 22.27 -12.57
CA LYS A 445 23.83 22.89 -11.61
C LYS A 445 24.36 24.22 -11.10
N GLY A 446 25.64 24.28 -10.74
CA GLY A 446 26.29 25.51 -10.29
C GLY A 446 26.23 26.63 -11.34
N ALA A 447 26.52 26.30 -12.61
CA ALA A 447 26.42 27.25 -13.72
C ALA A 447 24.98 27.77 -13.93
N VAL A 448 23.98 26.88 -13.92
CA VAL A 448 22.56 27.24 -14.03
C VAL A 448 22.12 28.15 -12.88
N GLN A 449 22.49 27.80 -11.65
CA GLN A 449 22.19 28.62 -10.47
C GLN A 449 22.85 30.00 -10.54
N GLY A 450 24.08 30.08 -11.04
CA GLY A 450 24.77 31.34 -11.29
C GLY A 450 24.03 32.21 -12.31
N ALA A 451 23.59 31.64 -13.42
CA ALA A 451 22.80 32.35 -14.43
C ALA A 451 21.42 32.79 -13.90
N MET A 452 20.74 31.95 -13.12
CA MET A 452 19.47 32.31 -12.46
C MET A 452 19.66 33.52 -11.53
N LEU A 453 20.74 33.54 -10.74
CA LEU A 453 21.05 34.65 -9.86
C LEU A 453 21.33 35.94 -10.64
N GLN A 454 22.04 35.87 -11.76
CA GLN A 454 22.28 37.02 -12.62
C GLN A 454 20.98 37.57 -13.25
N GLN A 455 20.12 36.68 -13.76
CA GLN A 455 18.81 37.06 -14.29
C GLN A 455 17.94 37.73 -13.23
N TYR A 456 17.92 37.18 -12.01
CA TYR A 456 17.16 37.76 -10.90
C TYR A 456 17.72 39.13 -10.48
N LYS A 457 19.05 39.28 -10.38
CA LYS A 457 19.69 40.59 -10.09
C LYS A 457 19.42 41.64 -11.16
N ALA A 458 19.29 41.24 -12.42
CA ALA A 458 18.97 42.14 -13.53
C ALA A 458 17.47 42.46 -13.64
N PHE A 459 16.61 41.74 -12.93
CA PHE A 459 15.16 41.91 -12.99
C PHE A 459 14.73 43.14 -12.17
N LYS A 460 14.10 44.11 -12.84
CA LYS A 460 13.71 45.40 -12.23
C LYS A 460 12.20 45.56 -12.04
N HIS A 461 11.42 44.51 -12.31
CA HIS A 461 9.96 44.59 -12.40
C HIS A 461 9.24 43.84 -11.27
N GLU A 462 9.92 43.61 -10.15
CA GLU A 462 9.39 42.83 -9.02
C GLU A 462 8.14 43.46 -8.41
N ALA A 463 8.14 44.78 -8.23
CA ALA A 463 6.98 45.53 -7.74
C ALA A 463 5.77 45.51 -8.71
N ALA A 464 6.01 45.17 -9.99
CA ALA A 464 4.98 45.10 -11.01
C ALA A 464 4.35 43.70 -11.16
N LEU A 465 4.85 42.71 -10.42
CA LEU A 465 4.47 41.30 -10.56
C LEU A 465 3.83 40.78 -9.26
N GLN A 466 2.65 40.18 -9.37
CA GLN A 466 2.00 39.44 -8.28
C GLN A 466 1.86 37.99 -8.69
N VAL A 467 2.53 37.10 -7.95
CA VAL A 467 2.50 35.65 -8.21
C VAL A 467 1.68 34.97 -7.14
N PHE A 468 0.60 34.32 -7.55
CA PHE A 468 -0.29 33.55 -6.69
C PHE A 468 0.09 32.07 -6.76
N LEU A 469 0.19 31.39 -5.61
CA LEU A 469 0.57 29.97 -5.53
C LEU A 469 -0.62 29.04 -5.24
N LYS A 470 -1.65 29.55 -4.55
CA LYS A 470 -2.88 28.83 -4.19
C LYS A 470 -4.04 29.83 -4.20
N PRO A 471 -5.27 29.42 -4.59
CA PRO A 471 -5.67 28.08 -5.02
C PRO A 471 -5.26 27.71 -6.46
N SER A 472 -4.84 28.67 -7.28
CA SER A 472 -4.26 28.48 -8.60
C SER A 472 -2.87 29.13 -8.68
N LYS A 473 -1.99 28.58 -9.54
CA LYS A 473 -0.75 29.25 -9.93
C LYS A 473 -1.08 30.28 -11.00
N ASP A 474 -1.08 31.56 -10.63
CA ASP A 474 -1.42 32.66 -11.54
C ASP A 474 -0.43 33.81 -11.37
N GLY A 475 -0.25 34.61 -12.43
CA GLY A 475 0.64 35.75 -12.45
C GLY A 475 -0.12 36.99 -12.92
N GLN A 476 -0.33 37.95 -12.04
CA GLN A 476 -0.91 39.24 -12.40
C GLN A 476 0.19 40.28 -12.53
N VAL A 477 0.01 41.18 -13.49
CA VAL A 477 0.92 42.28 -13.76
C VAL A 477 0.18 43.58 -13.50
N SER A 478 0.70 44.43 -12.63
CA SER A 478 0.02 45.67 -12.21
C SER A 478 0.21 46.83 -13.18
N GLN A 479 1.01 46.66 -14.24
CA GLN A 479 1.26 47.65 -15.28
C GLN A 479 1.29 47.01 -16.67
N THR A 480 1.08 47.82 -17.71
CA THR A 480 1.12 47.35 -19.10
C THR A 480 2.57 47.30 -19.58
N PHE A 481 2.95 46.20 -20.22
CA PHE A 481 4.26 46.01 -20.85
C PHE A 481 4.11 45.94 -22.36
N ALA A 482 5.04 46.54 -23.11
CA ALA A 482 5.11 46.34 -24.55
C ALA A 482 5.45 44.87 -24.87
N ALA A 483 5.02 44.38 -26.03
CA ALA A 483 5.30 42.99 -26.44
C ALA A 483 6.81 42.68 -26.33
N HIS A 484 7.14 41.49 -25.82
CA HIS A 484 8.51 40.97 -25.62
C HIS A 484 9.40 41.71 -24.60
N THR A 485 8.86 42.65 -23.82
CA THR A 485 9.67 43.40 -22.83
C THR A 485 9.73 42.75 -21.44
N LEU A 486 8.66 42.11 -20.98
CA LEU A 486 8.66 41.42 -19.70
C LEU A 486 9.32 40.03 -19.83
N LYS A 487 10.55 39.91 -19.33
CA LYS A 487 11.29 38.64 -19.23
C LYS A 487 11.36 38.20 -17.77
N LEU A 488 10.65 37.13 -17.43
CA LEU A 488 10.66 36.57 -16.08
C LEU A 488 11.95 35.77 -15.83
N PRO A 489 12.60 35.92 -14.66
CA PRO A 489 13.72 35.07 -14.29
C PRO A 489 13.32 33.59 -14.22
N CYS A 490 14.23 32.69 -14.57
CA CYS A 490 14.02 31.26 -14.38
C CYS A 490 13.85 30.91 -12.90
N GLY A 491 12.77 30.19 -12.56
CA GLY A 491 12.42 29.82 -11.18
C GLY A 491 12.75 28.37 -10.79
N THR A 492 13.42 27.60 -11.64
CA THR A 492 13.76 26.19 -11.33
C THR A 492 15.17 25.83 -11.77
N PRO A 493 15.98 25.17 -10.90
CA PRO A 493 17.31 24.66 -11.25
C PRO A 493 17.24 23.24 -11.84
N ARG A 494 16.09 22.81 -12.36
CA ARG A 494 15.92 21.45 -12.86
C ARG A 494 16.70 21.27 -14.17
N LEU A 495 17.66 20.35 -14.14
CA LEU A 495 18.39 19.87 -15.31
C LEU A 495 17.82 18.52 -15.72
N ASP A 496 17.56 18.36 -17.02
CA ASP A 496 17.21 17.08 -17.64
C ASP A 496 18.43 16.64 -18.46
N VAL A 497 19.08 15.54 -18.03
CA VAL A 497 20.28 15.00 -18.69
C VAL A 497 19.83 13.79 -19.49
N ARG A 498 19.94 13.87 -20.81
CA ARG A 498 19.52 12.78 -21.73
C ARG A 498 20.68 12.35 -22.62
N PRO A 499 20.72 11.06 -23.03
CA PRO A 499 21.59 10.62 -24.11
C PRO A 499 21.29 11.39 -25.39
N MET A 500 22.32 11.65 -26.20
CA MET A 500 22.23 12.47 -27.42
C MET A 500 21.22 11.92 -28.44
N GLU A 501 20.93 10.61 -28.36
CA GLU A 501 20.05 9.87 -29.26
C GLU A 501 18.54 10.07 -28.98
N ASP A 502 18.16 10.66 -27.83
CA ASP A 502 16.76 10.83 -27.38
C ASP A 502 16.21 12.26 -27.58
N THR A 503 16.48 12.89 -28.73
CA THR A 503 16.03 14.25 -29.04
C THR A 503 14.59 14.29 -29.60
N VAL A 504 13.61 14.02 -28.73
CA VAL A 504 12.21 14.45 -28.95
C VAL A 504 11.79 15.37 -27.81
N PHE A 505 11.51 16.63 -28.13
CA PHE A 505 11.14 17.67 -27.17
C PHE A 505 9.62 17.84 -27.12
N TYR A 506 9.02 17.54 -25.96
CA TYR A 506 7.65 17.94 -25.67
C TYR A 506 7.64 18.92 -24.49
N ASN A 507 7.19 20.14 -24.74
CA ASN A 507 6.71 21.13 -23.75
C ASN A 507 7.72 21.77 -22.77
N ALA A 508 9.02 21.85 -23.07
CA ALA A 508 9.97 22.60 -22.24
C ALA A 508 10.59 23.79 -23.00
N ILE A 509 10.68 24.95 -22.34
CA ILE A 509 11.40 26.13 -22.86
C ILE A 509 12.90 25.87 -22.70
N GLN A 510 13.64 25.84 -23.82
CA GLN A 510 15.09 25.65 -23.83
C GLN A 510 15.80 26.96 -23.48
N VAL A 511 16.60 26.95 -22.42
CA VAL A 511 17.31 28.15 -21.93
C VAL A 511 18.79 28.17 -22.38
N ALA A 512 19.39 26.99 -22.58
CA ALA A 512 20.74 26.84 -23.13
C ALA A 512 20.96 25.41 -23.65
N HIS A 513 21.96 25.23 -24.51
CA HIS A 513 22.50 23.93 -24.93
C HIS A 513 23.97 23.89 -24.53
N VAL A 514 24.39 22.87 -23.77
CA VAL A 514 25.79 22.68 -23.39
C VAL A 514 26.24 21.35 -23.98
N ILE A 515 27.13 21.41 -24.97
CA ILE A 515 27.79 20.23 -25.52
C ILE A 515 28.99 19.97 -24.63
N VAL A 516 29.03 18.79 -24.02
CA VAL A 516 30.22 18.31 -23.31
C VAL A 516 31.06 17.56 -24.35
N PRO A 517 32.22 18.07 -24.77
CA PRO A 517 33.06 17.37 -25.74
C PRO A 517 33.67 16.10 -25.11
N ASP A 518 33.75 15.03 -25.90
CA ASP A 518 34.24 13.72 -25.48
C ASP A 518 35.75 13.65 -25.21
N ASP A 519 36.54 14.67 -25.58
CA ASP A 519 37.99 14.61 -25.48
C ASP A 519 38.63 15.77 -24.67
N SER A 520 39.12 15.37 -23.49
CA SER A 520 40.23 15.93 -22.70
C SER A 520 40.04 17.16 -21.77
N PRO A 521 40.83 17.20 -20.67
CA PRO A 521 40.57 17.98 -19.46
C PRO A 521 41.12 19.41 -19.53
N CYS A 522 40.52 20.32 -18.75
CA CYS A 522 40.94 21.71 -18.54
C CYS A 522 40.74 22.69 -19.72
N ALA A 523 39.53 23.22 -19.86
CA ALA A 523 39.30 24.55 -20.43
C ALA A 523 38.12 25.27 -19.75
N LEU A 524 38.16 25.37 -18.42
CA LEU A 524 37.37 26.35 -17.66
C LEU A 524 38.30 27.11 -16.72
N LEU A 525 39.28 27.78 -17.31
CA LEU A 525 39.92 28.94 -16.70
C LEU A 525 39.54 30.17 -17.53
N ALA A 526 38.94 31.12 -16.83
CA ALA A 526 38.63 32.49 -17.20
C ALA A 526 39.09 32.97 -18.60
N SER A 527 38.13 33.39 -19.42
CA SER A 527 38.36 34.50 -20.35
C SER A 527 37.23 35.52 -20.21
N SER A 528 37.49 36.53 -19.40
CA SER A 528 36.96 37.87 -19.59
C SER A 528 37.38 38.38 -20.97
N HIS A 529 36.44 38.62 -21.87
CA HIS A 529 36.57 39.67 -22.87
C HIS A 529 35.21 40.31 -23.17
N ALA A 530 35.23 41.64 -23.20
CA ALA A 530 34.10 42.54 -23.32
C ALA A 530 33.89 42.94 -24.79
N GLY A 531 32.62 42.92 -25.24
CA GLY A 531 32.00 43.70 -26.35
C GLY A 531 32.58 43.61 -27.78
N PRO A 532 31.95 44.23 -28.81
CA PRO A 532 30.66 44.94 -28.84
C PRO A 532 29.68 44.52 -29.99
N GLU A 533 28.45 45.05 -29.92
CA GLU A 533 27.44 45.36 -30.96
C GLU A 533 27.03 44.37 -32.07
N GLY A 534 25.69 44.30 -32.26
CA GLY A 534 24.95 43.58 -33.30
C GLY A 534 23.48 43.44 -32.92
#